data_AF-A0A535M5G7-F1
#
_entry.id   AF-A0A535M5G7-F1
#
_cell.length_a   1.000
_cell.length_b   1.000
_cell.length_c   1.000
_cell.angle_alpha   90.00
_cell.angle_beta   90.00
_cell.angle_gamma   90.00
#
_symmetry.space_group_name_H-M   'P 1'
#
loop_
_entity.id
_entity.type
_entity.pdbx_description
1 polymer ?
#
loop_
_entity_poly.entity_id
_entity_poly.type
_entity_poly.pdbx_seq_one_letter_code
_entity_poly.pdbx_strand_id
1 'polypeptide(L)'
;MCLVLAAASVVIEPATKAQAAPPPLPAGLNFGLANGPSDLSWMTTSGVPWVFRYQYLAGGVNTGKGWETWNTPLGQFATYYMSASGANGYIPVFTYYELLQSNPSTGPDESTRDYNNLNNAATMNAYYNNFVLLMQEAQAYGHLVIVQLGPTGSIDLYNLQGNTDVVLDVVGWYA
;
A
#
# COMPACT_ATOMS: atom_id res chain seq x y z
N MET A 1 -58.02 2.31 5.47
CA MET A 1 -56.73 1.61 5.23
C MET A 1 -55.64 2.67 5.23
N CYS A 2 -54.71 2.58 6.16
CA CYS A 2 -53.81 3.66 6.58
C CYS A 2 -52.63 3.83 5.60
N LEU A 3 -52.37 5.06 5.17
CA LEU A 3 -51.24 5.42 4.31
C LEU A 3 -50.01 5.66 5.22
N VAL A 4 -48.96 4.84 5.09
CA VAL A 4 -47.69 5.07 5.79
C VAL A 4 -46.75 5.80 4.85
N LEU A 5 -46.47 7.07 5.13
CA LEU A 5 -45.34 7.79 4.54
C LEU A 5 -44.07 7.40 5.31
N ALA A 6 -43.10 6.78 4.63
CA ALA A 6 -41.74 6.66 5.14
C ALA A 6 -40.94 7.89 4.70
N ALA A 7 -40.53 8.73 5.65
CA ALA A 7 -39.56 9.78 5.41
C ALA A 7 -38.16 9.17 5.41
N ALA A 8 -37.47 9.19 4.27
CA ALA A 8 -36.06 8.85 4.21
C ALA A 8 -35.24 10.08 4.63
N SER A 9 -34.64 10.02 5.82
CA SER A 9 -33.66 11.02 6.25
C SER A 9 -32.36 10.80 5.49
N VAL A 10 -32.00 11.73 4.60
CA VAL A 10 -30.67 11.79 4.00
C VAL A 10 -29.69 12.27 5.07
N VAL A 11 -28.81 11.39 5.53
CA VAL A 11 -27.65 11.79 6.32
C VAL A 11 -26.65 12.41 5.34
N ILE A 12 -26.53 13.73 5.36
CA ILE A 12 -25.46 14.42 4.65
C ILE A 12 -24.22 14.28 5.54
N GLU A 13 -23.36 13.32 5.21
CA GLU A 13 -22.03 13.26 5.82
C GLU A 13 -21.25 14.51 5.39
N PRO A 14 -20.60 15.23 6.32
CA PRO A 14 -19.76 16.36 5.96
C PRO A 14 -18.64 15.86 5.06
N ALA A 15 -18.46 16.53 3.91
CA ALA A 15 -17.32 16.28 3.03
C ALA A 15 -16.03 16.31 3.87
N THR A 16 -15.30 15.20 3.88
CA THR A 16 -13.93 15.13 4.39
C THR A 16 -13.16 16.28 3.76
N LYS A 17 -12.47 17.09 4.59
CA LYS A 17 -11.60 18.15 4.09
C LYS A 17 -10.69 17.55 3.01
N ALA A 18 -10.63 18.18 1.85
CA ALA A 18 -9.67 17.81 0.81
C ALA A 18 -8.26 17.79 1.44
N GLN A 19 -7.64 16.60 1.46
CA GLN A 19 -6.25 16.46 1.87
C GLN A 19 -5.41 17.33 0.93
N ALA A 20 -4.51 18.15 1.46
CA ALA A 20 -3.59 18.91 0.62
C ALA A 20 -2.84 17.94 -0.29
N ALA A 21 -2.68 18.30 -1.57
CA ALA A 21 -1.90 17.49 -2.50
C ALA A 21 -0.51 17.22 -1.90
N PRO A 22 -0.03 15.96 -1.94
CA PRO A 22 1.28 15.64 -1.40
C PRO A 22 2.35 16.48 -2.11
N PRO A 23 3.43 16.87 -1.41
CA PRO A 23 4.52 17.60 -2.04
C PRO A 23 5.10 16.80 -3.22
N PRO A 24 5.57 17.47 -4.29
CA PRO A 24 6.16 16.79 -5.43
C PRO A 24 7.40 16.01 -5.01
N LEU A 25 7.75 14.97 -5.77
CA LEU A 25 9.00 14.25 -5.55
C LEU A 25 10.20 15.20 -5.66
N PRO A 26 11.27 14.96 -4.87
CA PRO A 26 12.52 15.69 -5.02
C PRO A 26 13.04 15.61 -6.46
N ALA A 27 13.42 16.75 -7.02
CA ALA A 27 13.97 16.81 -8.37
C ALA A 27 15.37 16.18 -8.44
N GLY A 28 15.78 15.76 -9.65
CA GLY A 28 17.12 15.23 -9.91
C GLY A 28 17.29 13.75 -9.58
N LEU A 29 18.55 13.30 -9.60
CA LEU A 29 18.91 11.93 -9.24
C LEU A 29 18.93 11.79 -7.72
N ASN A 30 18.04 10.95 -7.20
CA ASN A 30 17.89 10.71 -5.77
C ASN A 30 18.11 9.23 -5.47
N PHE A 31 18.75 8.93 -4.34
CA PHE A 31 19.12 7.57 -3.95
C PHE A 31 18.30 7.09 -2.76
N GLY A 32 18.13 5.78 -2.67
CA GLY A 32 17.56 5.10 -1.52
C GLY A 32 18.19 3.77 -1.24
N LEU A 33 17.83 3.18 -0.11
CA LEU A 33 18.33 1.89 0.34
C LEU A 33 17.22 1.02 0.93
N ALA A 34 17.35 -0.30 0.78
CA ALA A 34 16.63 -1.26 1.61
C ALA A 34 17.26 -1.32 2.98
N ASN A 35 16.44 -1.23 4.01
CA ASN A 35 16.88 -1.55 5.35
C ASN A 35 15.72 -2.05 6.21
N GLY A 36 16.09 -2.83 7.23
CA GLY A 36 15.15 -3.15 8.29
C GLY A 36 14.65 -1.87 8.97
N PRO A 37 13.49 -1.93 9.64
CA PRO A 37 12.81 -0.73 10.09
C PRO A 37 13.61 0.07 11.14
N SER A 38 14.45 -0.60 11.94
CA SER A 38 15.36 -0.01 12.92
C SER A 38 16.81 0.19 12.44
N ASP A 39 17.17 -0.29 11.24
CA ASP A 39 18.55 -0.29 10.75
C ASP A 39 18.90 1.03 10.04
N LEU A 40 18.94 2.12 10.80
CA LEU A 40 19.12 3.48 10.28
C LEU A 40 20.55 4.00 10.36
N SER A 41 21.39 3.41 11.22
CA SER A 41 22.70 3.98 11.56
C SER A 41 23.60 4.13 10.35
N TRP A 42 23.62 3.14 9.45
CA TRP A 42 24.42 3.22 8.24
C TRP A 42 23.99 4.39 7.34
N MET A 43 22.68 4.57 7.16
CA MET A 43 22.16 5.67 6.34
C MET A 43 22.47 7.03 6.96
N THR A 44 22.19 7.21 8.26
CA THR A 44 22.34 8.51 8.93
C THR A 44 23.79 8.94 9.15
N THR A 45 24.74 7.99 9.14
CA THR A 45 26.18 8.28 9.37
C THR A 45 27.04 8.25 8.10
N SER A 46 26.54 7.71 6.99
CA SER A 46 27.32 7.55 5.74
C SER A 46 27.73 8.86 5.07
N GLY A 47 27.06 9.98 5.36
CA GLY A 47 27.26 11.26 4.66
C GLY A 47 26.68 11.29 3.23
N VAL A 48 26.06 10.21 2.76
CA VAL A 48 25.34 10.18 1.48
C VAL A 48 23.99 10.89 1.64
N PRO A 49 23.57 11.76 0.70
CA PRO A 49 22.28 12.44 0.75
C PRO A 49 21.14 11.50 0.33
N TRP A 50 20.84 10.51 1.19
CA TRP A 50 19.73 9.59 0.97
C TRP A 50 18.39 10.33 0.99
N VAL A 51 17.49 9.93 0.10
CA VAL A 51 16.14 10.48 0.00
C VAL A 51 15.09 9.43 0.30
N PHE A 52 15.29 8.21 -0.18
CA PHE A 52 14.30 7.13 -0.05
C PHE A 52 14.75 6.04 0.91
N ARG A 53 13.79 5.45 1.60
CA ARG A 53 13.97 4.20 2.35
C ARG A 53 12.98 3.16 1.85
N TYR A 54 13.45 2.05 1.32
CA TYR A 54 12.58 1.03 0.73
C TYR A 54 12.43 -0.23 1.60
N GLN A 55 11.21 -0.77 1.67
CA GLN A 55 10.89 -1.98 2.41
C GLN A 55 9.87 -2.83 1.66
N TYR A 56 10.15 -4.13 1.56
CA TYR A 56 9.18 -5.10 1.06
C TYR A 56 8.09 -5.33 2.10
N LEU A 57 6.83 -5.24 1.67
CA LEU A 57 5.67 -5.76 2.37
C LEU A 57 5.34 -7.10 1.71
N ALA A 58 5.53 -8.19 2.45
CA ALA A 58 5.49 -9.55 1.93
C ALA A 58 4.90 -10.53 2.96
N GLY A 59 4.79 -11.80 2.58
CA GLY A 59 4.23 -12.88 3.39
C GLY A 59 2.86 -13.35 2.92
N GLY A 60 2.20 -12.58 2.05
CA GLY A 60 1.03 -12.97 1.30
C GLY A 60 -0.28 -12.90 2.10
N VAL A 61 -1.37 -12.65 1.40
CA VAL A 61 -2.69 -12.52 2.03
C VAL A 61 -3.33 -13.87 2.33
N ASN A 62 -4.27 -13.88 3.28
CA ASN A 62 -4.93 -15.08 3.80
C ASN A 62 -3.97 -16.11 4.42
N THR A 63 -2.74 -15.71 4.77
CA THR A 63 -1.74 -16.60 5.38
C THR A 63 -1.66 -16.49 6.90
N GLY A 64 -2.10 -15.35 7.46
CA GLY A 64 -1.88 -14.99 8.86
C GLY A 64 -0.40 -14.69 9.18
N LYS A 65 0.43 -14.47 8.17
CA LYS A 65 1.87 -14.21 8.26
C LYS A 65 2.33 -13.05 7.38
N GLY A 66 1.40 -12.38 6.68
CA GLY A 66 1.67 -11.22 5.85
C GLY A 66 2.15 -10.03 6.69
N TRP A 67 2.66 -9.01 6.00
CA TRP A 67 3.21 -7.80 6.62
C TRP A 67 2.24 -7.15 7.61
N GLU A 68 0.94 -7.29 7.39
CA GLU A 68 -0.11 -6.76 8.25
C GLU A 68 -0.03 -7.33 9.67
N THR A 69 0.61 -8.49 9.84
CA THR A 69 0.77 -9.19 11.12
C THR A 69 2.17 -9.13 11.73
N TRP A 70 3.16 -8.53 11.05
CA TRP A 70 4.54 -8.49 11.55
C TRP A 70 4.67 -7.72 12.88
N ASN A 71 3.75 -6.79 13.13
CA ASN A 71 3.62 -6.05 14.38
C ASN A 71 2.14 -5.95 14.79
N THR A 72 1.91 -5.57 16.05
CA THR A 72 0.58 -5.37 16.63
C THR A 72 0.41 -3.90 17.03
N PRO A 73 -0.74 -3.25 16.76
CA PRO A 73 -1.93 -3.76 16.06
C PRO A 73 -1.70 -4.11 14.58
N LEU A 74 -2.69 -4.73 13.93
CA LEU A 74 -2.61 -5.11 12.52
C LEU A 74 -2.27 -3.88 11.66
N GLY A 75 -1.28 -3.98 10.77
CA GLY A 75 -0.75 -2.87 9.97
C GLY A 75 0.38 -2.05 10.63
N GLN A 76 0.64 -2.25 11.92
CA GLN A 76 1.57 -1.41 12.72
C GLN A 76 2.99 -1.34 12.15
N PHE A 77 3.45 -2.36 11.42
CA PHE A 77 4.77 -2.35 10.82
C PHE A 77 4.95 -1.18 9.84
N ALA A 78 3.97 -0.95 8.96
CA ALA A 78 4.03 0.13 7.98
C ALA A 78 4.08 1.49 8.70
N THR A 79 3.24 1.67 9.71
CA THR A 79 3.18 2.90 10.51
C THR A 79 4.49 3.19 11.24
N TYR A 80 5.09 2.17 11.84
CA TYR A 80 6.42 2.28 12.45
C TYR A 80 7.49 2.68 11.42
N TYR A 81 7.51 2.03 10.26
CA TYR A 81 8.49 2.29 9.21
C TYR A 81 8.37 3.70 8.62
N MET A 82 7.15 4.15 8.34
CA MET A 82 6.87 5.51 7.84
C MET A 82 7.30 6.56 8.85
N SER A 83 6.95 6.37 10.13
CA SER A 83 7.30 7.29 11.22
C SER A 83 8.81 7.40 11.39
N ALA A 84 9.51 6.26 11.40
CA ALA A 84 10.97 6.22 11.51
C ALA A 84 11.68 6.87 10.31
N SER A 85 11.12 6.71 9.10
CA SER A 85 11.65 7.35 7.89
C SER A 85 11.47 8.86 7.91
N GLY A 86 10.25 9.34 8.21
CA GLY A 86 9.95 10.76 8.33
C GLY A 86 10.75 11.47 9.42
N ALA A 87 10.95 10.81 10.58
CA ALA A 87 11.76 11.35 11.67
C ALA A 87 13.22 11.61 11.26
N ASN A 88 13.71 10.98 10.19
CA ASN A 88 15.05 11.16 9.65
C ASN A 88 15.05 11.88 8.28
N GLY A 89 13.91 12.44 7.85
CA GLY A 89 13.79 13.19 6.60
C GLY A 89 13.76 12.34 5.32
N TYR A 90 13.46 11.04 5.43
CA TYR A 90 13.38 10.14 4.29
C TYR A 90 11.94 9.91 3.85
N ILE A 91 11.74 9.72 2.53
CA ILE A 91 10.47 9.30 1.95
C ILE A 91 10.38 7.76 2.03
N PRO A 92 9.38 7.20 2.74
CA PRO A 92 9.18 5.76 2.79
C PRO A 92 8.67 5.25 1.44
N VAL A 93 9.27 4.15 0.98
CA VAL A 93 8.91 3.42 -0.22
C VAL A 93 8.54 1.99 0.17
N PHE A 94 7.34 1.54 -0.17
CA PHE A 94 6.93 0.15 0.03
C PHE A 94 6.85 -0.58 -1.29
N THR A 95 7.48 -1.74 -1.38
CA THR A 95 7.21 -2.71 -2.45
C THR A 95 6.12 -3.65 -1.97
N TYR A 96 4.92 -3.54 -2.54
CA TYR A 96 3.79 -4.39 -2.16
C TYR A 96 3.88 -5.72 -2.92
N TYR A 97 4.39 -6.76 -2.25
CA TYR A 97 4.73 -8.04 -2.84
C TYR A 97 3.97 -9.19 -2.16
N GLU A 98 2.65 -9.17 -2.27
CA GLU A 98 1.77 -10.08 -1.55
C GLU A 98 1.25 -11.24 -2.41
N LEU A 99 1.15 -11.08 -3.74
CA LEU A 99 0.40 -12.01 -4.59
C LEU A 99 0.99 -13.43 -4.58
N LEU A 100 2.31 -13.57 -4.73
CA LEU A 100 2.99 -14.86 -4.81
C LEU A 100 2.74 -15.77 -3.61
N GLN A 101 2.91 -15.22 -2.42
CA GLN A 101 2.86 -15.97 -1.16
C GLN A 101 1.44 -16.14 -0.62
N SER A 102 0.45 -15.53 -1.28
CA SER A 102 -0.94 -15.59 -0.86
C SER A 102 -1.50 -17.00 -0.96
N ASN A 103 -2.35 -17.37 -0.01
CA ASN A 103 -3.06 -18.66 -0.09
C ASN A 103 -4.10 -18.62 -1.23
N PRO A 104 -4.24 -19.71 -2.02
CA PRO A 104 -3.64 -21.03 -1.80
C PRO A 104 -2.24 -21.24 -2.39
N SER A 105 -1.70 -20.31 -3.19
CA SER A 105 -0.36 -20.39 -3.80
C SER A 105 -0.14 -21.70 -4.61
N THR A 106 -1.10 -22.06 -5.46
CA THR A 106 -1.05 -23.31 -6.23
C THR A 106 -0.26 -23.15 -7.52
N GLY A 107 0.72 -24.04 -7.76
CA GLY A 107 1.50 -24.04 -9.01
C GLY A 107 2.96 -24.46 -8.78
N PRO A 108 3.66 -24.91 -9.83
CA PRO A 108 5.04 -25.37 -9.72
C PRO A 108 6.09 -24.24 -9.66
N ASP A 109 5.74 -23.04 -10.13
CA ASP A 109 6.63 -21.87 -10.21
C ASP A 109 5.91 -20.59 -9.77
N GLU A 110 6.65 -19.48 -9.68
CA GLU A 110 6.11 -18.16 -9.31
C GLU A 110 5.02 -17.69 -10.28
N SER A 111 5.28 -17.73 -11.58
CA SER A 111 4.33 -17.27 -12.60
C SER A 111 2.99 -18.00 -12.54
N THR A 112 3.01 -19.32 -12.35
CA THR A 112 1.78 -20.13 -12.23
C THR A 112 1.04 -19.83 -10.94
N ARG A 113 1.76 -19.62 -9.82
CA ARG A 113 1.15 -19.28 -8.53
C ARG A 113 0.52 -17.90 -8.56
N ASP A 114 1.20 -16.91 -9.13
CA ASP A 114 0.65 -15.57 -9.32
C ASP A 114 -0.59 -15.60 -10.20
N TYR A 115 -0.54 -16.31 -11.33
CA TYR A 115 -1.69 -16.46 -12.21
C TYR A 115 -2.88 -17.10 -11.49
N ASN A 116 -2.66 -18.17 -10.72
CA ASN A 116 -3.73 -18.86 -10.01
C ASN A 116 -4.30 -18.03 -8.85
N ASN A 117 -3.44 -17.30 -8.13
CA ASN A 117 -3.86 -16.37 -7.08
C ASN A 117 -4.64 -15.18 -7.64
N LEU A 118 -4.21 -14.63 -8.79
CA LEU A 118 -4.91 -13.56 -9.51
C LEU A 118 -6.31 -14.00 -9.96
N ASN A 119 -6.46 -15.26 -10.39
CA ASN A 119 -7.75 -15.84 -10.77
C ASN A 119 -8.60 -16.33 -9.59
N ASN A 120 -8.11 -16.23 -8.34
CA ASN A 120 -8.85 -16.65 -7.15
C ASN A 120 -9.55 -15.47 -6.48
N ALA A 121 -10.87 -15.46 -6.51
CA ALA A 121 -11.68 -14.37 -5.96
C ALA A 121 -11.47 -14.14 -4.44
N ALA A 122 -11.26 -15.19 -3.65
CA ALA A 122 -11.01 -15.07 -2.21
C ALA A 122 -9.62 -14.49 -1.93
N THR A 123 -8.62 -14.89 -2.72
CA THR A 123 -7.27 -14.31 -2.68
C THR A 123 -7.32 -12.83 -3.04
N MET A 124 -7.95 -12.46 -4.16
CA MET A 124 -8.01 -11.07 -4.60
C MET A 124 -8.82 -10.17 -3.66
N ASN A 125 -9.91 -10.66 -3.06
CA ASN A 125 -10.63 -9.89 -2.04
C ASN A 125 -9.72 -9.57 -0.84
N ALA A 126 -8.95 -10.56 -0.36
CA ALA A 126 -8.02 -10.35 0.73
C ALA A 126 -6.85 -9.44 0.34
N TYR A 127 -6.34 -9.57 -0.89
CA TYR A 127 -5.30 -8.72 -1.46
C TYR A 127 -5.73 -7.25 -1.44
N TYR A 128 -6.94 -6.95 -1.94
CA TYR A 128 -7.46 -5.58 -1.93
C TYR A 128 -7.71 -5.07 -0.51
N ASN A 129 -8.27 -5.86 0.41
CA ASN A 129 -8.47 -5.43 1.79
C ASN A 129 -7.12 -5.13 2.50
N ASN A 130 -6.10 -5.93 2.23
CA ASN A 130 -4.76 -5.75 2.77
C ASN A 130 -4.08 -4.51 2.15
N PHE A 131 -4.28 -4.25 0.86
CA PHE A 131 -3.82 -3.01 0.23
C PHE A 131 -4.54 -1.77 0.76
N VAL A 132 -5.86 -1.85 0.98
CA VAL A 132 -6.66 -0.76 1.60
C VAL A 132 -6.13 -0.45 3.00
N LEU A 133 -5.78 -1.46 3.80
CA LEU A 133 -5.13 -1.26 5.09
C LEU A 133 -3.84 -0.44 4.94
N LEU A 134 -2.96 -0.78 3.99
CA LEU A 134 -1.74 0.01 3.74
C LEU A 134 -2.05 1.47 3.38
N MET A 135 -3.08 1.71 2.56
CA MET A 135 -3.51 3.06 2.21
C MET A 135 -4.05 3.83 3.42
N GLN A 136 -4.78 3.16 4.31
CA GLN A 136 -5.29 3.74 5.56
C GLN A 136 -4.14 4.13 6.50
N GLU A 137 -3.13 3.27 6.66
CA GLU A 137 -1.93 3.60 7.45
C GLU A 137 -1.16 4.78 6.82
N ALA A 138 -1.03 4.81 5.48
CA ALA A 138 -0.38 5.92 4.78
C ALA A 138 -1.16 7.24 4.92
N GLN A 139 -2.49 7.18 4.83
CA GLN A 139 -3.36 8.33 5.09
C GLN A 139 -3.18 8.83 6.53
N ALA A 140 -3.13 7.93 7.51
CA ALA A 140 -2.94 8.28 8.92
C ALA A 140 -1.55 8.88 9.18
N TYR A 141 -0.52 8.44 8.46
CA TYR A 141 0.81 9.02 8.52
C TYR A 141 0.83 10.48 7.99
N GLY A 142 0.03 10.80 6.98
CA GLY A 142 -0.23 12.19 6.57
C GLY A 142 0.89 12.89 5.80
N HIS A 143 1.93 12.17 5.39
CA HIS A 143 3.00 12.65 4.54
C HIS A 143 3.14 11.80 3.27
N LEU A 144 4.03 12.19 2.36
CA LEU A 144 4.28 11.46 1.12
C LEU A 144 4.82 10.04 1.42
N VAL A 145 4.17 9.04 0.83
CA VAL A 145 4.55 7.63 0.83
C VAL A 145 4.51 7.15 -0.61
N ILE A 146 5.51 6.37 -1.02
CA ILE A 146 5.52 5.73 -2.34
C ILE A 146 5.16 4.26 -2.15
N VAL A 147 4.18 3.76 -2.88
CA VAL A 147 3.85 2.32 -2.92
C VAL A 147 4.05 1.81 -4.33
N GLN A 148 4.99 0.90 -4.49
CA GLN A 148 5.31 0.21 -5.74
C GLN A 148 4.40 -1.01 -5.86
N LEU A 149 3.68 -1.11 -6.98
CA LEU A 149 2.67 -2.14 -7.23
C LEU A 149 3.25 -3.44 -7.85
N GLY A 150 4.59 -3.54 -7.92
CA GLY A 150 5.29 -4.74 -8.36
C GLY A 150 6.55 -4.41 -9.18
N PRO A 151 7.53 -5.32 -9.25
CA PRO A 151 8.80 -5.09 -9.95
C PRO A 151 8.65 -4.94 -11.48
N THR A 152 7.48 -5.28 -12.05
CA THR A 152 7.20 -5.17 -13.49
C THR A 152 6.53 -3.85 -13.90
N GLY A 153 6.20 -2.96 -12.93
CA GLY A 153 5.61 -1.65 -13.22
C GLY A 153 4.23 -1.68 -13.88
N SER A 154 3.54 -2.82 -13.86
CA SER A 154 2.23 -3.00 -14.49
C SER A 154 1.12 -2.85 -13.46
N ILE A 155 0.07 -2.11 -13.82
CA ILE A 155 -1.15 -1.94 -13.02
C ILE A 155 -2.30 -2.49 -13.86
N ASP A 156 -2.89 -3.60 -13.42
CA ASP A 156 -4.10 -4.15 -14.04
C ASP A 156 -5.31 -3.79 -13.18
N LEU A 157 -6.27 -3.07 -13.77
CA LEU A 157 -7.53 -2.71 -13.13
C LEU A 157 -8.62 -3.67 -13.60
N TYR A 158 -9.22 -4.39 -12.66
CA TYR A 158 -10.31 -5.31 -12.96
C TYR A 158 -11.60 -4.92 -12.23
N ASN A 159 -12.69 -4.85 -12.98
CA ASN A 159 -14.04 -4.69 -12.44
C ASN A 159 -14.98 -5.72 -13.07
N LEU A 160 -15.59 -6.57 -12.25
CA LEU A 160 -16.56 -7.59 -12.67
C LEU A 160 -17.91 -6.98 -13.15
N GLN A 161 -18.18 -5.71 -12.84
CA GLN A 161 -19.47 -5.03 -13.06
C GLN A 161 -19.42 -3.91 -14.12
N GLY A 162 -18.37 -3.84 -14.92
CA GLY A 162 -18.30 -3.01 -16.13
C GLY A 162 -17.85 -1.57 -15.93
N ASN A 163 -18.42 -0.81 -14.97
CA ASN A 163 -18.08 0.59 -14.74
C ASN A 163 -17.68 0.88 -13.29
N THR A 164 -16.52 1.49 -13.10
CA THR A 164 -16.12 2.10 -11.82
C THR A 164 -15.27 3.33 -12.14
N ASP A 165 -15.47 4.41 -11.40
CA ASP A 165 -14.63 5.60 -11.50
C ASP A 165 -13.37 5.35 -10.66
N VAL A 166 -12.21 5.23 -11.32
CA VAL A 166 -10.93 5.12 -10.62
C VAL A 166 -10.13 6.40 -10.87
N VAL A 167 -9.67 7.02 -9.80
CA VAL A 167 -8.65 8.07 -9.86
C VAL A 167 -7.34 7.46 -9.40
N LEU A 168 -6.39 7.29 -10.31
CA LEU A 168 -5.01 6.97 -9.98
C LEU A 168 -4.18 8.26 -10.01
N ASP A 169 -3.64 8.63 -8.86
CA ASP A 169 -2.62 9.67 -8.76
C ASP A 169 -1.24 9.00 -8.82
N VAL A 170 -0.61 9.05 -10.00
CA VAL A 170 0.71 8.47 -10.24
C VAL A 170 1.75 9.57 -10.05
N VAL A 171 2.40 9.55 -8.88
CA VAL A 171 3.37 10.58 -8.45
C VAL A 171 4.76 10.40 -9.12
N GLY A 172 5.01 9.30 -9.83
CA GLY A 172 6.23 9.11 -10.64
C GLY A 172 6.40 7.69 -11.22
N TRP A 173 7.28 7.55 -12.20
CA TRP A 173 7.75 6.27 -12.76
C TRP A 173 9.24 6.09 -12.44
N TYR A 174 9.63 4.93 -11.93
CA TYR A 174 11.03 4.57 -11.65
C TYR A 174 11.46 3.51 -12.67
N ALA A 175 12.50 3.81 -13.46
CA ALA A 175 13.09 2.91 -14.46
C ALA A 175 14.44 2.38 -13.99
#